data_AF-A0A1I0H0X8-F1
#
_entry.id   AF-A0A1I0H0X8-F1
#
_cell.length_a   1.000
_cell.length_b   1.000
_cell.length_c   1.000
_cell.angle_alpha   90.00
_cell.angle_beta   90.00
_cell.angle_gamma   90.00
#
_symmetry.space_group_name_H-M   'P 1'
#
loop_
_entity.id
_entity.type
_entity.pdbx_description
1 polymer ?
#
loop_
_entity_poly.entity_id
_entity_poly.type
_entity_poly.pdbx_seq_one_letter_code
_entity_poly.pdbx_strand_id
1 'polypeptide(L)'
;MDAVILRAGNANLDILSDICYESGVTEARVISNSVADRMAEHSDVRPDIAIGVLDPDEFLGAKQADGTGFTNADVLLRVGMLLERRVPALLIAPPAFRVSQSLPSLIAITSELNDSETLKIHLWAFLATLPEMHRGDFSWRDSDLRLINANRLLKILRQHTQPGFAMYRLAEELVEEILRQSGASFVKKPRPGPSGGFDFAIIPSRDSQDIILIEVQTGNVSTGRLREAEEKLKHAVRERQAKLGIVVYWDREGRLFPAREEVSQVARVSLEELIQSLGTRELTEVIGRIASSSPGHV
;
A
#
# COMPACT_ATOMS: atom_id res chain seq x y z
N MET A 1 -5.89 3.60 -19.02
CA MET A 1 -6.51 3.93 -17.74
C MET A 1 -6.53 5.42 -17.64
N ASP A 2 -7.72 5.98 -17.53
CA ASP A 2 -7.97 7.41 -17.63
C ASP A 2 -8.25 7.96 -16.24
N ALA A 3 -7.49 8.99 -15.85
CA ALA A 3 -7.58 9.63 -14.56
C ALA A 3 -8.14 11.05 -14.69
N VAL A 4 -8.90 11.47 -13.70
CA VAL A 4 -9.19 12.88 -13.44
C VAL A 4 -8.44 13.34 -12.20
N ILE A 5 -7.67 14.43 -12.31
CA ILE A 5 -6.95 15.04 -11.20
C ILE A 5 -7.67 16.33 -10.79
N LEU A 6 -8.26 16.34 -9.61
CA LEU A 6 -8.93 17.49 -9.01
C LEU A 6 -7.92 18.26 -8.16
N ARG A 7 -7.57 19.47 -8.58
CA ARG A 7 -6.49 20.25 -7.94
C ARG A 7 -7.03 21.42 -7.15
N ALA A 8 -6.73 21.47 -5.84
CA ALA A 8 -6.90 22.68 -5.05
C ALA A 8 -5.73 23.65 -5.28
N GLY A 9 -6.06 24.93 -5.40
CA GLY A 9 -5.10 26.01 -5.58
C GLY A 9 -4.07 25.81 -6.68
N ASN A 10 -2.82 26.09 -6.34
CA ASN A 10 -1.68 26.13 -7.26
C ASN A 10 -0.69 25.00 -7.00
N ALA A 11 -1.14 23.90 -6.41
CA ALA A 11 -0.33 22.70 -6.18
C ALA A 11 0.45 22.30 -7.44
N ASN A 12 1.77 22.11 -7.31
CA ASN A 12 2.59 21.61 -8.41
C ASN A 12 2.27 20.12 -8.63
N LEU A 13 1.84 19.77 -9.85
CA LEU A 13 1.43 18.42 -10.22
C LEU A 13 2.44 17.69 -11.10
N ASP A 14 3.60 18.27 -11.40
CA ASP A 14 4.57 17.69 -12.34
C ASP A 14 4.98 16.28 -11.88
N ILE A 15 5.41 16.17 -10.62
CA ILE A 15 5.82 14.90 -10.00
C ILE A 15 4.66 13.89 -9.99
N LEU A 16 3.45 14.32 -9.63
CA LEU A 16 2.29 13.43 -9.61
C LEU A 16 1.94 12.92 -11.02
N SER A 17 2.06 13.78 -12.03
CA SER A 17 1.76 13.44 -13.42
C SER A 17 2.75 12.39 -13.94
N ASP A 18 4.04 12.57 -13.66
CA ASP A 18 5.08 11.59 -13.99
C ASP A 18 4.82 10.25 -13.31
N ILE A 19 4.48 10.26 -12.02
CA ILE A 19 4.15 9.06 -11.25
C ILE A 19 2.91 8.37 -11.82
N CYS A 20 1.87 9.11 -12.18
CA CYS A 20 0.67 8.56 -12.82
C CYS A 20 1.04 7.81 -14.11
N TYR A 21 1.85 8.43 -14.96
CA TYR A 21 2.29 7.83 -16.21
C TYR A 21 3.13 6.56 -15.99
N GLU A 22 4.13 6.62 -15.09
CA GLU A 22 4.94 5.44 -14.70
C GLU A 22 4.08 4.29 -14.17
N SER A 23 2.94 4.61 -13.56
CA SER A 23 2.02 3.66 -12.95
C SER A 23 0.97 3.10 -13.93
N GLY A 24 1.01 3.49 -15.20
CA GLY A 24 0.10 3.01 -16.24
C GLY A 24 -1.18 3.82 -16.43
N VAL A 25 -1.27 5.02 -15.85
CA VAL A 25 -2.28 6.02 -16.23
C VAL A 25 -1.88 6.57 -17.60
N THR A 26 -2.72 6.32 -18.60
CA THR A 26 -2.44 6.67 -20.00
C THR A 26 -2.88 8.09 -20.33
N GLU A 27 -3.93 8.57 -19.67
CA GLU A 27 -4.44 9.92 -19.82
C GLU A 27 -4.81 10.48 -18.45
N ALA A 28 -4.33 11.67 -18.12
CA ALA A 28 -4.65 12.36 -16.87
C ALA A 28 -5.14 13.78 -17.18
N ARG A 29 -6.42 14.04 -16.89
CA ARG A 29 -7.04 15.36 -17.09
C ARG A 29 -7.03 16.14 -15.80
N VAL A 30 -6.37 17.30 -15.77
CA VAL A 30 -6.35 18.18 -14.60
C VAL A 30 -7.55 19.13 -14.63
N ILE A 31 -8.34 19.11 -13.57
CA ILE A 31 -9.46 20.03 -13.35
C ILE A 31 -9.14 20.89 -12.13
N SER A 32 -9.01 22.19 -12.36
CA SER A 32 -8.64 23.18 -11.35
C SER A 32 -9.67 24.28 -11.15
N ASN A 33 -10.77 24.28 -11.92
CA ASN A 33 -11.85 25.25 -11.79
C ASN A 33 -13.18 24.71 -12.32
N SER A 34 -14.28 25.42 -12.01
CA SER A 34 -15.65 25.01 -12.34
C SER A 34 -15.96 25.03 -13.85
N VAL A 35 -15.18 25.76 -14.65
CA VAL A 35 -15.34 25.76 -16.11
C VAL A 35 -14.78 24.47 -16.70
N ALA A 36 -13.58 24.07 -16.28
CA ALA A 36 -12.97 22.80 -16.67
C ALA A 36 -13.83 21.60 -16.20
N ASP A 37 -14.45 21.72 -15.02
CA ASP A 37 -15.37 20.73 -14.45
C ASP A 37 -16.59 20.50 -15.34
N ARG A 38 -17.25 21.59 -15.74
CA ARG A 38 -18.40 21.53 -16.66
C ARG A 38 -18.00 20.94 -18.01
N MET A 39 -16.82 21.26 -18.53
CA MET A 39 -16.34 20.66 -19.78
C MET A 39 -16.11 19.15 -19.64
N ALA A 40 -15.64 18.69 -18.48
CA ALA A 40 -15.49 17.26 -18.19
C ALA A 40 -16.83 16.55 -18.05
N GLU A 41 -17.85 17.18 -17.44
CA GLU A 41 -19.21 16.63 -17.34
C GLU A 41 -19.90 16.46 -18.70
N HIS A 42 -19.52 17.24 -19.72
CA HIS A 42 -20.04 17.09 -21.08
C HIS A 42 -19.29 16.04 -21.90
N SER A 43 -18.20 15.47 -21.37
CA SER A 43 -17.58 14.29 -21.99
C SER A 43 -18.31 13.05 -21.51
N ASP A 44 -18.86 12.25 -22.44
CA ASP A 44 -19.49 10.95 -22.12
C ASP A 44 -18.49 9.93 -21.53
N VAL A 45 -17.21 10.29 -21.41
CA VAL A 45 -16.13 9.44 -20.93
C VAL A 45 -16.00 9.58 -19.42
N ARG A 46 -16.53 8.59 -18.70
CA ARG A 46 -16.32 8.40 -17.26
C ARG A 46 -14.86 8.01 -17.00
N PRO A 47 -14.14 8.70 -16.09
CA PRO A 47 -12.77 8.32 -15.74
C PRO A 47 -12.75 6.98 -14.98
N ASP A 48 -11.66 6.23 -15.14
CA ASP A 48 -11.41 4.99 -14.38
C ASP A 48 -11.09 5.30 -12.91
N ILE A 49 -10.39 6.41 -12.66
CA ILE A 49 -10.01 6.86 -11.32
C ILE A 49 -10.09 8.38 -11.15
N ALA A 50 -10.27 8.81 -9.90
CA ALA A 50 -10.16 10.19 -9.48
C ALA A 50 -8.99 10.38 -8.51
N ILE A 51 -8.24 11.47 -8.66
CA ILE A 51 -7.17 11.86 -7.74
C ILE A 51 -7.46 13.27 -7.25
N GLY A 52 -7.87 13.42 -5.99
CA GLY A 52 -8.00 14.72 -5.34
C GLY A 52 -6.68 15.15 -4.73
N VAL A 53 -6.25 16.38 -4.98
CA VAL A 53 -5.03 16.96 -4.43
C VAL A 53 -5.39 18.20 -3.62
N LEU A 54 -5.12 18.15 -2.32
CA LEU A 54 -5.36 19.27 -1.41
C LEU A 54 -4.14 20.19 -1.34
N ASP A 55 -4.41 21.49 -1.24
CA ASP A 55 -3.41 22.54 -1.10
C ASP A 55 -3.03 22.69 0.38
N PRO A 56 -1.74 22.61 0.76
CA PRO A 56 -1.28 22.80 2.14
C PRO A 56 -1.54 24.20 2.68
N ASP A 57 -1.55 25.22 1.82
CA ASP A 57 -1.68 26.62 2.21
C ASP A 57 -3.15 27.03 2.41
N GLU A 58 -4.08 26.17 2.01
CA GLU A 58 -5.51 26.43 2.07
C GLU A 58 -6.18 25.69 3.24
N PHE A 59 -6.23 26.31 4.42
CA PHE A 59 -7.08 25.80 5.50
C PHE A 59 -8.57 25.89 5.09
N LEU A 60 -9.37 24.88 5.47
CA LEU A 60 -10.82 24.82 5.19
C LEU A 60 -11.51 26.14 5.56
N GLY A 61 -11.80 26.97 4.56
CA GLY A 61 -12.48 28.27 4.71
C GLY A 61 -11.65 29.53 4.47
N ALA A 62 -10.35 29.41 4.22
CA ALA A 62 -9.53 30.54 3.76
C ALA A 62 -9.80 30.79 2.27
N LYS A 63 -10.36 31.96 1.93
CA LYS A 63 -10.56 32.35 0.53
C LYS A 63 -9.20 32.48 -0.16
N GLN A 64 -9.00 31.78 -1.28
CA GLN A 64 -7.93 32.10 -2.23
C GLN A 64 -7.98 33.60 -2.57
N ALA A 65 -6.84 34.27 -2.47
CA ALA A 65 -6.72 35.68 -2.80
C ALA A 65 -7.08 36.00 -4.27
N ASP A 66 -6.98 34.99 -5.15
CA ASP A 66 -7.06 35.17 -6.61
C ASP A 66 -8.34 34.57 -7.25
N GLY A 67 -9.22 33.94 -6.45
CA GLY A 67 -10.61 33.58 -6.80
C GLY A 67 -10.87 32.69 -8.04
N THR A 68 -9.85 32.10 -8.66
CA THR A 68 -9.98 31.38 -9.96
C THR A 68 -9.78 29.87 -9.89
N GLY A 69 -9.32 29.33 -8.75
CA GLY A 69 -9.08 27.90 -8.56
C GLY A 69 -10.12 27.21 -7.66
N PHE A 70 -10.09 25.88 -7.64
CA PHE A 70 -10.80 25.11 -6.61
C PHE A 70 -10.16 25.32 -5.25
N THR A 71 -11.03 25.37 -4.25
CA THR A 71 -10.65 25.25 -2.86
C THR A 71 -10.44 23.79 -2.45
N ASN A 72 -9.82 23.55 -1.30
CA ASN A 72 -9.82 22.22 -0.67
C ASN A 72 -11.25 21.65 -0.48
N ALA A 73 -12.21 22.49 -0.13
CA ALA A 73 -13.61 22.08 0.00
C ALA A 73 -14.23 21.68 -1.35
N ASP A 74 -13.89 22.41 -2.42
CA ASP A 74 -14.33 22.11 -3.78
C ASP A 74 -13.82 20.76 -4.28
N VAL A 75 -12.54 20.45 -4.01
CA VAL A 75 -11.95 19.15 -4.35
C VAL A 75 -12.64 18.03 -3.59
N LEU A 76 -12.81 18.18 -2.27
CA LEU A 76 -13.46 17.16 -1.43
C LEU A 76 -14.91 16.90 -1.87
N LEU A 77 -15.67 17.94 -2.19
CA LEU A 77 -17.05 17.81 -2.68
C LEU A 77 -17.09 17.00 -3.98
N ARG A 78 -16.20 17.30 -4.93
CA ARG A 78 -16.12 16.62 -6.23
C ARG A 78 -15.64 15.18 -6.13
N VAL A 79 -14.67 14.91 -5.26
CA VAL A 79 -14.27 13.55 -4.91
C VAL A 79 -15.49 12.79 -4.38
N GLY A 80 -16.28 13.38 -3.47
CA GLY A 80 -17.54 12.80 -2.98
C GLY A 80 -18.53 12.48 -4.10
N MET A 81 -18.76 13.41 -5.03
CA MET A 81 -19.63 13.19 -6.18
C MET A 81 -19.14 12.06 -7.10
N LEU A 82 -17.83 11.93 -7.30
CA LEU A 82 -17.24 10.84 -8.09
C LEU A 82 -17.38 9.49 -7.38
N LEU A 83 -17.20 9.46 -6.07
CA LEU A 83 -17.44 8.26 -5.25
C LEU A 83 -18.90 7.81 -5.31
N GLU A 84 -19.87 8.73 -5.27
CA GLU A 84 -21.30 8.40 -5.47
C GLU A 84 -21.56 7.75 -6.83
N ARG A 85 -20.82 8.20 -7.86
CA ARG A 85 -20.82 7.60 -9.21
C ARG A 85 -20.01 6.31 -9.29
N ARG A 86 -19.54 5.76 -8.17
CA ARG A 86 -18.69 4.55 -8.04
C ARG A 86 -17.34 4.67 -8.74
N VAL A 87 -16.79 5.87 -8.90
CA VAL A 87 -15.42 6.05 -9.39
C VAL A 87 -14.47 5.94 -8.19
N PRO A 88 -13.52 4.98 -8.20
CA PRO A 88 -12.48 4.89 -7.16
C PRO A 88 -11.71 6.20 -7.05
N ALA A 89 -11.46 6.65 -5.82
CA ALA A 89 -10.77 7.90 -5.59
C ALA A 89 -9.56 7.75 -4.66
N LEU A 90 -8.48 8.44 -5.02
CA LEU A 90 -7.31 8.69 -4.20
C LEU A 90 -7.34 10.16 -3.75
N LEU A 91 -7.17 10.43 -2.47
CA LEU A 91 -7.04 11.79 -1.93
C LEU A 91 -5.63 11.97 -1.38
N ILE A 92 -4.90 12.91 -1.97
CA ILE A 92 -3.58 13.34 -1.53
C ILE A 92 -3.76 14.57 -0.66
N ALA A 93 -3.57 14.39 0.64
CA ALA A 93 -3.69 15.42 1.65
C ALA A 93 -2.31 15.78 2.22
N PRO A 94 -2.02 17.06 2.49
CA PRO A 94 -0.79 17.43 3.17
C PRO A 94 -0.75 16.86 4.59
N PRO A 95 0.44 16.64 5.19
CA PRO A 95 0.59 16.00 6.50
C PRO A 95 -0.19 16.68 7.65
N ALA A 96 -0.47 17.98 7.54
CA ALA A 96 -1.26 18.72 8.53
C ALA A 96 -2.75 18.35 8.52
N PHE A 97 -3.25 17.74 7.43
CA PHE A 97 -4.63 17.33 7.29
C PHE A 97 -4.85 15.94 7.88
N ARG A 98 -5.81 15.84 8.79
CA ARG A 98 -6.33 14.54 9.24
C ARG A 98 -7.50 14.17 8.36
N VAL A 99 -7.33 13.14 7.53
CA VAL A 99 -8.43 12.58 6.74
C VAL A 99 -9.05 11.42 7.52
N SER A 100 -10.37 11.48 7.75
CA SER A 100 -11.10 10.36 8.33
C SER A 100 -11.23 9.24 7.31
N GLN A 101 -10.68 8.06 7.61
CA GLN A 101 -10.56 6.91 6.70
C GLN A 101 -11.86 6.09 6.55
N SER A 102 -13.02 6.73 6.63
CA SER A 102 -14.31 6.05 6.82
C SER A 102 -15.11 5.79 5.53
N LEU A 103 -14.57 6.12 4.36
CA LEU A 103 -15.30 5.99 3.09
C LEU A 103 -14.79 4.81 2.25
N PRO A 104 -15.65 3.84 1.90
CA PRO A 104 -15.29 2.76 0.98
C PRO A 104 -14.91 3.34 -0.39
N SER A 105 -13.89 2.79 -1.03
CA SER A 105 -13.34 3.25 -2.33
C SER A 105 -12.64 4.62 -2.33
N LEU A 106 -12.46 5.25 -1.16
CA LEU A 106 -11.60 6.42 -0.99
C LEU A 106 -10.33 6.02 -0.25
N ILE A 107 -9.19 6.03 -0.92
CA ILE A 107 -7.89 5.91 -0.26
C ILE A 107 -7.37 7.32 0.01
N ALA A 108 -7.01 7.62 1.25
CA ALA A 108 -6.46 8.92 1.62
C ALA A 108 -5.00 8.77 2.07
N ILE A 109 -4.13 9.61 1.50
CA ILE A 109 -2.69 9.57 1.74
C ILE A 109 -2.25 10.92 2.28
N THR A 110 -1.41 10.91 3.31
CA THR A 110 -0.94 12.13 4.00
C THR A 110 0.50 12.42 3.64
N SER A 111 0.75 12.94 2.43
CA SER A 111 2.10 13.09 1.88
C SER A 111 2.32 14.47 1.28
N GLU A 112 3.57 14.94 1.28
CA GLU A 112 3.94 16.12 0.50
C GLU A 112 3.99 15.77 -0.98
N LEU A 113 3.57 16.68 -1.86
CA LEU A 113 3.53 16.43 -3.31
C LEU A 113 4.91 16.24 -3.96
N ASN A 114 5.97 16.66 -3.27
CA ASN A 114 7.37 16.50 -3.67
C ASN A 114 7.96 15.13 -3.27
N ASP A 115 7.29 14.37 -2.39
CA ASP A 115 7.74 13.06 -1.91
C ASP A 115 7.35 11.97 -2.91
N SER A 116 8.10 11.95 -4.02
CA SER A 116 7.81 11.07 -5.16
C SER A 116 7.75 9.59 -4.78
N GLU A 117 8.55 9.15 -3.82
CA GLU A 117 8.64 7.74 -3.46
C GLU A 117 7.44 7.27 -2.64
N THR A 118 7.00 8.09 -1.68
CA THR A 118 5.77 7.83 -0.93
C THR A 118 4.58 7.84 -1.88
N LEU A 119 4.46 8.87 -2.74
CA LEU A 119 3.39 8.95 -3.73
C LEU A 119 3.36 7.75 -4.68
N LYS A 120 4.51 7.26 -5.14
CA LYS A 120 4.61 6.07 -6.00
C LYS A 120 4.03 4.83 -5.31
N ILE A 121 4.48 4.54 -4.09
CA ILE A 121 4.02 3.35 -3.35
C ILE A 121 2.52 3.42 -3.12
N HIS A 122 2.02 4.57 -2.67
CA HIS A 122 0.61 4.77 -2.37
C HIS A 122 -0.28 4.73 -3.62
N LEU A 123 0.17 5.35 -4.73
CA LEU A 123 -0.57 5.27 -5.99
C LEU A 123 -0.60 3.83 -6.50
N TRP A 124 0.53 3.12 -6.51
CA TRP A 124 0.54 1.70 -6.89
C TRP A 124 -0.35 0.85 -6.01
N ALA A 125 -0.39 1.14 -4.70
CA ALA A 125 -1.25 0.45 -3.76
C ALA A 125 -2.73 0.67 -4.12
N PHE A 126 -3.12 1.92 -4.38
CA PHE A 126 -4.45 2.25 -4.88
C PHE A 126 -4.77 1.54 -6.21
N LEU A 127 -3.88 1.59 -7.19
CA LEU A 127 -4.09 0.96 -8.49
C LEU A 127 -4.22 -0.57 -8.40
N ALA A 128 -3.47 -1.20 -7.50
CA ALA A 128 -3.54 -2.65 -7.27
C ALA A 128 -4.93 -3.11 -6.78
N THR A 129 -5.69 -2.22 -6.12
CA THR A 129 -7.04 -2.51 -5.63
C THR A 129 -8.15 -2.28 -6.67
N LEU A 130 -7.86 -1.58 -7.77
CA LEU A 130 -8.88 -1.21 -8.78
C LEU A 130 -9.59 -2.38 -9.44
N PRO A 131 -8.93 -3.48 -9.85
CA PRO A 131 -9.62 -4.59 -10.52
C PRO A 131 -10.73 -5.19 -9.65
N GLU A 132 -10.62 -5.05 -8.33
CA GLU A 132 -11.59 -5.55 -7.37
C GLU A 132 -12.68 -4.51 -7.08
N MET A 133 -12.33 -3.22 -6.97
CA MET A 133 -13.30 -2.13 -6.82
C MET A 133 -14.28 -2.04 -7.99
N HIS A 134 -13.81 -2.26 -9.23
CA HIS A 134 -14.65 -2.21 -10.43
C HIS A 134 -15.68 -3.35 -10.53
N ARG A 135 -15.44 -4.49 -9.86
CA ARG A 135 -16.37 -5.64 -9.93
C ARG A 135 -17.68 -5.40 -9.19
N GLY A 136 -17.79 -4.35 -8.39
CA GLY A 136 -19.04 -3.97 -7.72
C GLY A 136 -19.50 -4.94 -6.63
N ASP A 137 -18.78 -6.04 -6.40
CA ASP A 137 -18.96 -7.00 -5.31
C ASP A 137 -18.44 -6.43 -3.97
N PHE A 138 -18.80 -5.19 -3.66
CA PHE A 138 -18.67 -4.60 -2.31
C PHE A 138 -19.79 -5.18 -1.40
N SER A 139 -19.88 -6.50 -1.31
CA SER A 139 -20.57 -7.12 -0.20
C SER A 139 -19.62 -7.16 0.98
N TRP A 140 -19.91 -6.36 2.01
CA TRP A 140 -19.28 -6.41 3.35
C TRP A 140 -19.41 -7.77 4.06
N ARG A 141 -19.85 -8.81 3.35
CA ARG A 141 -20.21 -10.10 3.90
C ARG A 141 -19.56 -11.18 3.07
N ASP A 142 -18.86 -12.03 3.81
CA ASP A 142 -18.03 -13.15 3.41
C ASP A 142 -16.77 -12.75 2.65
N SER A 143 -15.78 -12.27 3.42
CA SER A 143 -14.41 -12.71 3.16
C SER A 143 -14.44 -14.24 3.19
N ASP A 144 -14.61 -14.86 2.01
CA ASP A 144 -14.31 -16.28 1.86
C ASP A 144 -12.94 -16.48 2.47
N LEU A 145 -12.88 -17.14 3.64
CA LEU A 145 -11.66 -17.38 4.39
C LEU A 145 -10.65 -18.03 3.44
N ARG A 146 -9.72 -17.22 2.89
CA ARG A 146 -8.72 -17.70 1.95
C ARG A 146 -7.56 -18.33 2.72
N LEU A 147 -7.86 -19.46 3.35
CA LEU A 147 -6.86 -20.26 4.03
C LEU A 147 -5.98 -20.93 2.99
N ILE A 148 -4.67 -20.84 3.20
CA ILE A 148 -3.69 -21.51 2.35
C ILE A 148 -3.61 -23.00 2.72
N ASN A 149 -3.20 -23.84 1.76
CA ASN A 149 -2.87 -25.23 2.08
C ASN A 149 -1.48 -25.31 2.73
N ALA A 150 -1.42 -25.03 4.04
CA ALA A 150 -0.18 -24.98 4.81
C ALA A 150 0.65 -26.28 4.69
N ASN A 151 -0.01 -27.45 4.70
CA ASN A 151 0.67 -28.75 4.58
C ASN A 151 1.43 -28.88 3.25
N ARG A 152 0.83 -28.44 2.13
CA ARG A 152 1.48 -28.44 0.82
C ARG A 152 2.70 -27.52 0.81
N LEU A 153 2.56 -26.31 1.35
CA LEU A 153 3.62 -25.29 1.34
C LEU A 153 4.78 -25.65 2.26
N LEU A 154 4.50 -26.18 3.46
CA LEU A 154 5.53 -26.71 4.37
C LEU A 154 6.30 -27.89 3.74
N LYS A 155 5.61 -28.73 2.96
CA LYS A 155 6.28 -29.81 2.21
C LYS A 155 7.25 -29.25 1.15
N ILE A 156 6.85 -28.20 0.43
CA ILE A 156 7.71 -27.52 -0.54
C ILE A 156 8.96 -26.95 0.16
N LEU A 157 8.80 -26.25 1.29
CA LEU A 157 9.92 -25.73 2.07
C LEU A 157 10.92 -26.83 2.47
N ARG A 158 10.42 -27.93 3.04
CA ARG A 158 11.25 -29.05 3.48
C ARG A 158 12.00 -29.77 2.36
N GLN A 159 11.47 -29.71 1.13
CA GLN A 159 12.12 -30.31 -0.04
C GLN A 159 13.30 -29.46 -0.56
N HIS A 160 13.31 -28.16 -0.25
CA HIS A 160 14.26 -27.19 -0.80
C HIS A 160 15.35 -26.74 0.20
N THR A 161 15.47 -27.40 1.36
CA THR A 161 16.59 -27.22 2.30
C THR A 161 17.90 -27.91 1.84
N GLN A 162 17.93 -28.50 0.65
CA GLN A 162 19.11 -29.19 0.13
C GLN A 162 20.24 -28.22 -0.32
N PRO A 163 21.53 -28.59 -0.16
CA PRO A 163 22.66 -27.75 -0.59
C PRO A 163 22.65 -27.46 -2.10
N GLY A 164 22.88 -26.20 -2.49
CA GLY A 164 23.11 -25.80 -3.89
C GLY A 164 21.93 -25.10 -4.60
N PHE A 165 20.80 -24.91 -3.93
CA PHE A 165 19.63 -24.25 -4.51
C PHE A 165 19.67 -22.72 -4.29
N ALA A 166 19.14 -21.94 -5.25
CA ALA A 166 18.96 -20.49 -5.12
C ALA A 166 17.82 -20.18 -4.13
N MET A 167 18.12 -20.33 -2.83
CA MET A 167 17.15 -20.26 -1.73
C MET A 167 16.44 -18.90 -1.65
N TYR A 168 17.14 -17.83 -2.03
CA TYR A 168 16.61 -16.46 -1.96
C TYR A 168 15.40 -16.24 -2.88
N ARG A 169 15.57 -16.46 -4.18
CA ARG A 169 14.49 -16.27 -5.16
C ARG A 169 13.29 -17.18 -4.88
N LEU A 170 13.54 -18.42 -4.47
CA LEU A 170 12.46 -19.34 -4.10
C LEU A 170 11.67 -18.83 -2.90
N ALA A 171 12.34 -18.27 -1.88
CA ALA A 171 11.66 -17.76 -0.71
C ALA A 171 10.83 -16.52 -1.03
N GLU A 172 11.36 -15.60 -1.82
CA GLU A 172 10.62 -14.45 -2.35
C GLU A 172 9.37 -14.89 -3.11
N GLU A 173 9.52 -15.78 -4.09
CA GLU A 173 8.41 -16.32 -4.89
C GLU A 173 7.37 -17.04 -4.01
N LEU A 174 7.82 -17.77 -2.98
CA LEU A 174 6.94 -18.49 -2.07
C LEU A 174 6.19 -17.54 -1.13
N VAL A 175 6.87 -16.53 -0.57
CA VAL A 175 6.25 -15.48 0.25
C VAL A 175 5.22 -14.72 -0.57
N GLU A 176 5.57 -14.36 -1.82
CA GLU A 176 4.67 -13.69 -2.75
C GLU A 176 3.40 -14.53 -2.99
N GLU A 177 3.58 -15.81 -3.31
CA GLU A 177 2.46 -16.72 -3.59
C GLU A 177 1.59 -16.96 -2.34
N ILE A 178 2.19 -17.13 -1.16
CA ILE A 178 1.46 -17.30 0.10
C ILE A 178 0.57 -16.09 0.38
N LEU A 179 1.15 -14.90 0.35
CA LEU A 179 0.42 -13.66 0.64
C LEU A 179 -0.68 -13.43 -0.40
N ARG A 180 -0.43 -13.72 -1.68
CA ARG A 180 -1.43 -13.63 -2.75
C ARG A 180 -2.59 -14.60 -2.52
N GLN A 181 -2.29 -15.86 -2.18
CA GLN A 181 -3.31 -16.85 -1.85
C GLN A 181 -4.13 -16.43 -0.63
N SER A 182 -3.51 -15.78 0.35
CA SER A 182 -4.17 -15.22 1.53
C SER A 182 -4.95 -13.92 1.28
N GLY A 183 -5.02 -13.44 0.03
CA GLY A 183 -5.83 -12.27 -0.34
C GLY A 183 -5.09 -10.94 -0.31
N ALA A 184 -3.77 -10.93 -0.14
CA ALA A 184 -2.98 -9.70 -0.23
C ALA A 184 -3.00 -9.14 -1.66
N SER A 185 -3.15 -7.82 -1.77
CA SER A 185 -2.89 -7.08 -3.02
C SER A 185 -1.45 -6.60 -3.04
N PHE A 186 -0.72 -6.91 -4.11
CA PHE A 186 0.68 -6.55 -4.24
C PHE A 186 0.87 -5.18 -4.89
N VAL A 187 1.62 -4.34 -4.21
CA VAL A 187 2.12 -3.08 -4.72
C VAL A 187 3.40 -3.39 -5.50
N LYS A 188 3.27 -3.63 -6.82
CA LYS A 188 4.42 -4.02 -7.64
C LYS A 188 5.42 -2.87 -7.74
N LYS A 189 6.63 -3.10 -7.23
CA LYS A 189 7.80 -2.26 -7.51
C LYS A 189 8.23 -2.47 -8.96
N PRO A 190 8.32 -1.42 -9.80
CA PRO A 190 8.94 -1.54 -11.11
C PRO A 190 10.45 -1.70 -10.93
N ARG A 191 10.91 -2.95 -11.03
CA ARG A 191 12.31 -3.39 -11.14
C ARG A 191 13.21 -3.20 -9.90
N PRO A 192 14.22 -4.07 -9.73
CA PRO A 192 15.11 -4.06 -8.57
C PRO A 192 16.12 -2.92 -8.67
N GLY A 193 15.83 -1.81 -8.01
CA GLY A 193 16.84 -0.82 -7.61
C GLY A 193 17.55 -1.27 -6.33
N PRO A 194 18.88 -1.09 -6.20
CA PRO A 194 19.71 -1.69 -5.14
C PRO A 194 19.55 -1.10 -3.72
N SER A 195 18.47 -0.38 -3.40
CA SER A 195 18.45 0.47 -2.20
C SER A 195 17.13 0.60 -1.44
N GLY A 196 16.11 -0.22 -1.77
CA GLY A 196 14.76 0.00 -1.21
C GLY A 196 14.50 -0.45 0.23
N GLY A 197 15.35 -1.32 0.81
CA GLY A 197 15.17 -1.82 2.18
C GLY A 197 13.94 -2.71 2.42
N PHE A 198 13.22 -3.10 1.35
CA PHE A 198 12.12 -4.07 1.35
C PHE A 198 12.01 -4.75 -0.03
N ASP A 199 11.47 -5.98 -0.05
CA ASP A 199 11.24 -6.78 -1.26
C ASP A 199 9.82 -6.60 -1.82
N PHE A 200 8.83 -6.52 -0.93
CA PHE A 200 7.42 -6.34 -1.32
C PHE A 200 6.73 -5.24 -0.52
N ALA A 201 5.73 -4.63 -1.11
CA ALA A 201 4.72 -3.87 -0.39
C ALA A 201 3.36 -4.50 -0.69
N ILE A 202 2.52 -4.65 0.34
CA ILE A 202 1.20 -5.28 0.23
C ILE A 202 0.13 -4.44 0.91
N ILE A 203 -1.10 -4.64 0.47
CA ILE A 203 -2.31 -4.29 1.23
C ILE A 203 -2.91 -5.61 1.74
N PRO A 204 -3.14 -5.76 3.06
CA PRO A 204 -3.49 -7.05 3.66
C PRO A 204 -4.91 -7.51 3.39
N SER A 205 -5.82 -6.58 3.10
CA SER A 205 -7.20 -6.87 2.71
C SER A 205 -7.73 -5.75 1.83
N ARG A 206 -8.82 -6.01 1.12
CA ARG A 206 -9.43 -5.06 0.18
C ARG A 206 -9.88 -3.75 0.83
N ASP A 207 -10.36 -3.85 2.06
CA ASP A 207 -10.88 -2.72 2.83
C ASP A 207 -9.78 -2.03 3.65
N SER A 208 -8.56 -2.57 3.63
CA SER A 208 -7.43 -1.97 4.31
C SER A 208 -6.79 -0.90 3.42
N GLN A 209 -6.39 0.19 4.06
CA GLN A 209 -5.54 1.23 3.47
C GLN A 209 -4.11 1.12 3.99
N ASP A 210 -3.85 0.13 4.86
CA ASP A 210 -2.55 -0.06 5.48
C ASP A 210 -1.61 -0.70 4.46
N ILE A 211 -0.55 0.02 4.12
CA ILE A 211 0.56 -0.53 3.37
C ILE A 211 1.50 -1.22 4.34
N ILE A 212 1.83 -2.47 4.04
CA ILE A 212 2.78 -3.27 4.81
C ILE A 212 3.98 -3.56 3.93
N LEU A 213 5.17 -3.23 4.43
CA LEU A 213 6.43 -3.52 3.76
C LEU A 213 6.96 -4.87 4.23
N ILE A 214 7.40 -5.71 3.30
CA ILE A 214 7.90 -7.05 3.57
C ILE A 214 9.34 -7.15 3.08
N GLU A 215 10.22 -7.67 3.94
CA GLU A 215 11.62 -7.99 3.63
C GLU A 215 11.84 -9.49 3.88
N VAL A 216 12.49 -10.18 2.94
CA VAL A 216 12.72 -11.63 2.98
C VAL A 216 14.19 -11.93 3.20
N GLN A 217 14.50 -12.61 4.31
CA GLN A 217 15.86 -12.98 4.68
C GLN A 217 16.05 -14.50 4.67
N THR A 218 17.02 -15.00 3.87
CA THR A 218 17.23 -16.45 3.68
C THR A 218 18.68 -16.89 3.84
N GLY A 219 18.87 -18.20 4.03
CA GLY A 219 20.16 -18.85 4.03
C GLY A 219 20.74 -18.98 5.44
N ASN A 220 22.00 -18.59 5.64
CA ASN A 220 22.59 -18.53 6.98
C ASN A 220 22.15 -17.23 7.66
N VAL A 221 20.97 -17.26 8.28
CA VAL A 221 20.38 -16.10 8.93
C VAL A 221 21.03 -15.96 10.31
N SER A 222 21.43 -14.74 10.67
CA SER A 222 21.99 -14.45 11.98
C SER A 222 21.22 -13.32 12.64
N THR A 223 21.29 -13.23 13.97
CA THR A 223 20.69 -12.12 14.72
C THR A 223 21.19 -10.75 14.23
N GLY A 224 22.47 -10.66 13.82
CA GLY A 224 23.04 -9.43 13.27
C GLY A 224 22.43 -9.06 11.92
N ARG A 225 22.27 -10.04 11.01
CA ARG A 225 21.67 -9.83 9.69
C ARG A 225 20.18 -9.46 9.79
N LEU A 226 19.44 -10.12 10.68
CA LEU A 226 18.04 -9.77 10.95
C LEU A 226 17.91 -8.36 11.53
N ARG A 227 18.80 -7.97 12.45
CA ARG A 227 18.81 -6.61 13.00
C ARG A 227 19.06 -5.55 11.92
N GLU A 228 19.99 -5.80 11.01
CA GLU A 228 20.26 -4.87 9.92
C GLU A 228 19.04 -4.73 8.99
N ALA A 229 18.37 -5.84 8.68
CA ALA A 229 17.13 -5.84 7.91
C ALA A 229 15.99 -5.09 8.65
N GLU A 230 15.83 -5.33 9.95
CA GLU A 230 14.83 -4.66 10.79
C GLU A 230 15.02 -3.13 10.79
N GLU A 231 16.27 -2.63 10.93
CA GLU A 231 16.54 -1.18 10.91
C GLU A 231 16.34 -0.56 9.53
N LYS A 232 16.76 -1.24 8.45
CA LYS A 232 16.51 -0.77 7.07
C LYS A 232 15.00 -0.70 6.80
N LEU A 233 14.27 -1.74 7.17
CA LEU A 233 12.83 -1.81 6.98
C LEU A 233 12.11 -0.76 7.83
N LYS A 234 12.57 -0.50 9.07
CA LYS A 234 12.03 0.55 9.92
C LYS A 234 12.22 1.94 9.32
N HIS A 235 13.37 2.20 8.71
CA HIS A 235 13.59 3.44 7.96
C HIS A 235 12.61 3.54 6.79
N ALA A 236 12.49 2.49 5.98
CA ALA A 236 11.57 2.45 4.85
C ALA A 236 10.10 2.64 5.28
N VAL A 237 9.68 2.02 6.38
CA VAL A 237 8.32 2.17 6.94
C VAL A 237 8.02 3.62 7.28
N ARG A 238 8.98 4.32 7.92
CA ARG A 238 8.81 5.74 8.28
C ARG A 238 8.84 6.64 7.06
N GLU A 239 9.82 6.43 6.19
CA GLU A 239 10.05 7.24 4.99
C GLU A 239 8.88 7.13 4.03
N ARG A 240 8.32 5.93 3.86
CA ARG A 240 7.17 5.66 2.96
C ARG A 240 5.82 5.76 3.63
N GLN A 241 5.79 6.14 4.91
CA GLN A 241 4.58 6.21 5.73
C GLN A 241 3.74 4.93 5.69
N ALA A 242 4.41 3.78 5.67
CA ALA A 242 3.75 2.48 5.75
C ALA A 242 3.28 2.23 7.20
N LYS A 243 2.28 1.35 7.35
CA LYS A 243 1.74 1.00 8.67
C LYS A 243 2.71 0.15 9.48
N LEU A 244 3.33 -0.83 8.83
CA LEU A 244 4.13 -1.87 9.45
C LEU A 244 5.18 -2.41 8.48
N GLY A 245 6.33 -2.81 9.01
CA GLY A 245 7.30 -3.66 8.33
C GLY A 245 7.28 -5.08 8.87
N ILE A 246 7.38 -6.10 8.01
CA ILE A 246 7.54 -7.50 8.43
C ILE A 246 8.79 -8.08 7.79
N VAL A 247 9.73 -8.51 8.62
CA VAL A 247 10.86 -9.34 8.19
C VAL A 247 10.44 -10.80 8.23
N VAL A 248 10.31 -11.42 7.06
CA VAL A 248 10.07 -12.85 6.91
C VAL A 248 11.40 -13.55 6.74
N TYR A 249 11.73 -14.50 7.60
CA TYR A 249 13.02 -15.20 7.51
C TYR A 249 12.88 -16.71 7.32
N TRP A 250 13.84 -17.28 6.59
CA TRP A 250 13.99 -18.72 6.42
C TRP A 250 15.45 -19.12 6.63
N ASP A 251 15.73 -19.66 7.83
CA ASP A 251 17.07 -20.11 8.21
C ASP A 251 17.31 -21.55 7.76
N ARG A 252 18.48 -21.78 7.17
CA ARG A 252 18.87 -23.10 6.63
C ARG A 252 19.01 -24.16 7.73
N GLU A 253 19.38 -23.76 8.94
CA GLU A 253 19.55 -24.66 10.09
C GLU A 253 18.24 -24.83 10.90
N GLY A 254 17.14 -24.17 10.48
CA GLY A 254 15.87 -24.21 11.19
C GLY A 254 15.89 -23.48 12.54
N ARG A 255 16.85 -22.56 12.74
CA ARG A 255 16.93 -21.79 13.99
C ARG A 255 15.78 -20.79 14.05
N LEU A 256 15.23 -20.63 15.25
CA LEU A 256 14.22 -19.63 15.56
C LEU A 256 14.85 -18.41 16.21
N PHE A 257 14.44 -17.22 15.77
CA PHE A 257 14.91 -15.95 16.30
C PHE A 257 13.71 -15.21 16.94
N PRO A 258 13.57 -15.22 18.28
CA PRO A 258 12.38 -14.69 18.99
C PRO A 258 12.27 -13.18 18.85
N ALA A 259 11.11 -12.56 18.60
CA ALA A 259 10.95 -11.10 18.43
C ALA A 259 11.73 -10.25 19.47
N ARG A 260 12.29 -9.11 19.04
CA ARG A 260 12.94 -8.15 19.93
C ARG A 260 11.92 -7.15 20.47
N GLU A 261 12.03 -6.82 21.74
CA GLU A 261 11.09 -5.92 22.44
C GLU A 261 11.18 -4.44 21.96
N GLU A 262 12.24 -4.05 21.24
CA GLU A 262 12.59 -2.63 21.02
C GLU A 262 12.03 -2.01 19.71
N VAL A 263 11.37 -2.78 18.83
CA VAL A 263 11.01 -2.30 17.49
C VAL A 263 9.49 -2.31 17.28
N SER A 264 8.84 -1.18 17.57
CA SER A 264 7.38 -1.06 17.56
C SER A 264 6.71 -1.01 16.17
N GLN A 265 7.48 -0.78 15.09
CA GLN A 265 6.95 -0.64 13.72
C GLN A 265 7.45 -1.72 12.76
N VAL A 266 8.29 -2.64 13.23
CA VAL A 266 8.80 -3.76 12.43
C VAL A 266 8.71 -5.02 13.27
N ALA A 267 8.07 -6.02 12.72
CA ALA A 267 7.97 -7.33 13.33
C ALA A 267 8.77 -8.36 12.53
N ARG A 268 9.10 -9.48 13.16
CA ARG A 268 9.75 -10.61 12.50
C ARG A 268 8.93 -11.87 12.63
N VAL A 269 8.95 -12.70 11.60
CA VAL A 269 8.25 -13.99 11.59
C VAL A 269 9.06 -15.00 10.78
N SER A 270 9.12 -16.24 11.24
CA SER A 270 9.71 -17.30 10.40
C SER A 270 8.74 -17.65 9.27
N LEU A 271 9.25 -18.03 8.10
CA LEU A 271 8.42 -18.43 6.97
C LEU A 271 7.54 -19.64 7.32
N GLU A 272 8.03 -20.55 8.15
CA GLU A 272 7.24 -21.69 8.65
C GLU A 272 6.08 -21.24 9.54
N GLU A 273 6.33 -20.33 10.49
CA GLU A 273 5.31 -19.77 11.38
C GLU A 273 4.25 -18.97 10.60
N LEU A 274 4.68 -18.21 9.59
CA LEU A 274 3.78 -17.48 8.70
C LEU A 274 2.83 -18.45 7.97
N ILE A 275 3.36 -19.51 7.39
CA ILE A 275 2.56 -20.53 6.68
C ILE A 275 1.59 -21.23 7.63
N GLN A 276 2.04 -21.62 8.82
CA GLN A 276 1.18 -22.27 9.82
C GLN A 276 0.05 -21.34 10.27
N SER A 277 0.36 -20.07 10.51
CA SER A 277 -0.61 -19.08 10.94
C SER A 277 -1.67 -18.83 9.86
N LEU A 278 -1.25 -18.62 8.61
CA LEU A 278 -2.15 -18.42 7.46
C LEU A 278 -2.93 -19.68 7.04
N GLY A 279 -2.50 -20.86 7.49
CA GLY A 279 -3.28 -22.09 7.33
C GLY A 279 -4.49 -22.19 8.25
N THR A 280 -4.57 -21.34 9.28
CA THR A 280 -5.62 -21.38 10.31
C THR A 280 -6.33 -20.04 10.53
N ARG A 281 -5.78 -18.95 10.01
CA ARG A 281 -6.25 -17.57 10.24
C ARG A 281 -6.15 -16.74 8.98
N GLU A 282 -6.92 -15.66 8.93
CA GLU A 282 -6.82 -14.65 7.88
C GLU A 282 -5.55 -13.81 8.00
N LEU A 283 -5.09 -13.26 6.87
CA LEU A 283 -3.88 -12.45 6.80
C LEU A 283 -3.90 -11.26 7.76
N THR A 284 -5.02 -10.54 7.84
CA THR A 284 -5.17 -9.39 8.75
C THR A 284 -5.02 -9.78 10.22
N GLU A 285 -5.57 -10.94 10.63
CA GLU A 285 -5.41 -11.45 12.00
C GLU A 285 -3.95 -11.85 12.27
N VAL A 286 -3.31 -12.53 11.32
CA VAL A 286 -1.90 -12.93 11.43
C VAL A 286 -1.00 -11.70 11.56
N ILE A 287 -1.21 -10.66 10.75
CA ILE A 287 -0.48 -9.40 10.84
C ILE A 287 -0.73 -8.71 12.18
N GLY A 288 -1.99 -8.61 12.62
CA GLY A 288 -2.33 -8.00 13.90
C GLY A 288 -1.66 -8.69 15.08
N ARG A 289 -1.55 -10.02 15.04
CA ARG A 289 -0.81 -10.81 16.04
C ARG A 289 0.69 -10.58 15.96
N ILE A 290 1.27 -10.64 14.77
CA ILE A 290 2.71 -10.39 14.53
C ILE A 290 3.09 -9.00 15.05
N ALA A 291 2.26 -7.99 14.79
CA ALA A 291 2.42 -6.63 15.29
C ALA A 291 2.28 -6.56 16.82
N SER A 292 1.31 -7.27 17.40
CA SER A 292 1.05 -7.27 18.86
C SER A 292 2.05 -8.10 19.67
N SER A 293 2.71 -9.09 19.04
CA SER A 293 3.86 -9.80 19.60
C SER A 293 5.14 -8.95 19.59
N SER A 294 5.08 -7.75 19.01
CA SER A 294 6.08 -6.69 19.18
C SER A 294 5.55 -5.72 20.25
N PRO A 295 6.05 -5.75 21.49
CA PRO A 295 5.48 -4.94 22.56
C PRO A 295 5.74 -3.44 22.31
N GLY A 296 4.67 -2.66 22.13
CA GLY A 296 4.79 -1.22 21.90
C GLY A 296 3.50 -0.42 21.66
N HIS A 297 2.32 -1.03 21.76
CA HIS A 297 1.03 -0.31 21.71
C HIS A 297 0.25 -0.50 23.01
N VAL A 298 0.53 0.39 23.97
CA VAL A 298 -0.40 0.85 25.01
C VAL A 298 -0.46 2.36 24.92
#